data_AF-A0AAD0Q686-F1
#
_entry.id   AF-A0AAD0Q686-F1
#
_cell.length_a   1.000
_cell.length_b   1.000
_cell.length_c   1.000
_cell.angle_alpha   90.00
_cell.angle_beta   90.00
_cell.angle_gamma   90.00
#
_symmetry.space_group_name_H-M   'P 1'
#
loop_
_entity.id
_entity.type
_entity.pdbx_description
1 polymer ?
#
loop_
_entity_poly.entity_id
_entity_poly.type
_entity_poly.pdbx_seq_one_letter_code
_entity_poly.pdbx_strand_id
1 'polypeptide(L)'
;MNDLTDEDIARAVRTIAAMEASRDALAARVAALRTATAPGDLAERDRCGNAMAEADARILLESIDVLDRLGMTAAAMACTHVAQAEGILPAR
;
A
#
# COMPACT_ATOMS: atom_id res chain seq x y z
N MET A 1 -19.75 17.42 -12.98
CA MET A 1 -18.96 16.17 -13.08
C MET A 1 -17.74 16.59 -13.87
N ASN A 2 -16.56 16.67 -13.24
CA ASN A 2 -15.34 16.91 -14.02
C ASN A 2 -15.08 15.63 -14.80
N ASP A 3 -14.95 15.74 -16.12
CA ASP A 3 -14.58 14.61 -16.95
C ASP A 3 -13.18 14.14 -16.54
N LEU A 4 -13.10 12.92 -16.05
CA LEU A 4 -11.85 12.26 -15.70
C LEU A 4 -10.96 12.18 -16.94
N THR A 5 -9.75 12.71 -16.87
CA THR A 5 -8.82 12.70 -18.01
C THR A 5 -7.83 11.55 -17.92
N ASP A 6 -7.27 11.16 -19.06
CA ASP A 6 -6.16 10.19 -19.12
C ASP A 6 -4.96 10.65 -18.29
N GLU A 7 -4.75 11.97 -18.17
CA GLU A 7 -3.70 12.55 -17.32
C GLU A 7 -4.00 12.36 -15.83
N ASP A 8 -5.27 12.41 -15.42
CA ASP A 8 -5.67 12.12 -14.04
C ASP A 8 -5.45 10.64 -13.69
N ILE A 9 -5.77 9.74 -14.62
CA ILE A 9 -5.50 8.30 -14.50
C ILE A 9 -3.99 8.07 -14.39
N ALA A 10 -3.21 8.62 -15.32
CA ALA A 10 -1.75 8.46 -15.34
C ALA A 10 -1.11 9.02 -14.07
N ARG A 11 -1.60 10.15 -13.56
CA ARG A 11 -1.13 10.71 -12.28
C ARG A 11 -1.42 9.79 -11.11
N ALA A 12 -2.64 9.26 -11.02
CA ALA A 12 -3.00 8.34 -9.94
C ALA A 12 -2.14 7.07 -9.95
N VAL A 13 -1.94 6.47 -11.14
CA VAL A 13 -1.07 5.30 -11.31
C VAL A 13 0.38 5.61 -10.91
N ARG A 14 0.93 6.76 -11.31
CA ARG A 14 2.29 7.18 -10.93
C ARG A 14 2.44 7.35 -9.42
N THR A 15 1.44 7.91 -8.75
CA THR A 15 1.44 8.05 -7.29
C THR A 15 1.51 6.69 -6.61
N ILE A 16 0.64 5.75 -7.00
CA ILE A 16 0.62 4.39 -6.44
C ILE A 16 1.96 3.69 -6.71
N ALA A 17 2.48 3.75 -7.94
CA ALA A 17 3.76 3.13 -8.29
C ALA A 17 4.94 3.69 -7.47
N ALA A 18 4.93 4.98 -7.13
CA ALA A 18 5.95 5.57 -6.27
C ALA A 18 5.86 5.06 -4.80
N MET A 19 4.63 4.82 -4.32
CA MET A 19 4.41 4.22 -3.00
C MET A 19 4.87 2.76 -3.00
N GLU A 20 4.56 1.98 -4.03
CA GLU A 20 5.02 0.60 -4.19
C GLU A 20 6.55 0.51 -4.25
N ALA A 21 7.21 1.40 -4.99
CA ALA A 21 8.68 1.44 -5.04
C ALA A 21 9.31 1.70 -3.67
N SER A 22 8.68 2.55 -2.85
CA SER A 22 9.14 2.81 -1.47
C SER A 22 8.96 1.59 -0.59
N ARG A 23 7.84 0.89 -0.73
CA ARG A 23 7.56 -0.38 -0.03
C ARG A 23 8.52 -1.48 -0.44
N ASP A 24 8.89 -1.59 -1.72
CA ASP A 24 9.83 -2.58 -2.21
C ASP A 24 11.25 -2.38 -1.68
N ALA A 25 11.67 -1.13 -1.47
CA ALA A 25 12.94 -0.84 -0.81
C ALA A 25 12.97 -1.37 0.64
N LEU A 26 11.85 -1.25 1.37
CA LEU A 26 11.71 -1.84 2.71
C LEU A 26 11.73 -3.37 2.64
N ALA A 27 11.04 -3.98 1.67
CA ALA A 27 11.04 -5.42 1.45
C ALA A 27 12.44 -5.97 1.17
N ALA A 28 13.22 -5.28 0.33
CA ALA A 28 14.60 -5.62 0.06
C ALA A 28 15.46 -5.58 1.34
N ARG A 29 15.23 -4.58 2.21
CA ARG A 29 15.94 -4.46 3.49
C ARG A 29 15.58 -5.60 4.46
N VAL A 30 14.30 -5.94 4.60
CA VAL A 30 13.86 -7.10 5.40
C VAL A 30 14.46 -8.40 4.87
N ALA A 31 14.48 -8.58 3.54
CA ALA A 31 15.05 -9.75 2.90
C ALA A 31 16.55 -9.88 3.19
N ALA A 32 17.31 -8.78 3.13
CA ALA A 32 18.73 -8.76 3.46
C ALA A 32 19.01 -9.14 4.93
N LEU A 33 18.08 -8.83 5.85
CA LEU A 33 18.21 -9.10 7.29
C LEU A 33 17.61 -10.44 7.72
N ARG A 34 17.14 -11.29 6.78
CA ARG A 34 16.36 -12.50 7.10
C ARG A 34 17.12 -13.53 7.95
N THR A 35 18.43 -13.63 7.78
CA THR A 35 19.30 -14.57 8.51
C THR A 35 20.13 -13.91 9.59
N ALA A 36 19.97 -12.60 9.80
CA ALA A 36 20.72 -11.87 10.80
C ALA A 36 20.30 -12.29 12.21
N THR A 37 21.27 -12.40 13.10
CA THR A 37 21.07 -12.81 14.50
C THR A 37 21.54 -11.76 15.50
N ALA A 38 22.25 -10.73 15.05
CA ALA A 38 22.67 -9.64 15.90
C ALA A 38 21.44 -8.84 16.37
N PRO A 39 21.36 -8.43 17.65
CA PRO A 39 20.21 -7.69 18.17
C PRO A 39 19.86 -6.41 17.39
N GLY A 40 20.87 -5.70 16.89
CA GLY A 40 20.68 -4.49 16.09
C GLY A 40 19.99 -4.76 14.75
N ASP A 41 20.39 -5.83 14.07
CA ASP A 41 19.83 -6.25 12.79
C ASP A 41 18.40 -6.76 12.94
N LEU A 42 18.12 -7.49 14.02
CA LEU A 42 16.76 -7.94 14.36
C LEU A 42 15.84 -6.73 14.60
N ALA A 43 16.30 -5.77 15.40
CA ALA A 43 15.53 -4.55 15.65
C ALA A 43 15.30 -3.73 14.37
N GLU A 44 16.28 -3.70 13.45
CA GLU A 44 16.10 -3.05 12.15
C GLU A 44 15.11 -3.79 11.25
N ARG A 45 15.19 -5.12 11.19
CA ARG A 45 14.24 -5.96 10.44
C ARG A 45 12.81 -5.72 10.92
N ASP A 46 12.60 -5.68 12.23
CA ASP A 46 11.27 -5.47 12.81
C ASP A 46 10.76 -4.04 12.51
N ARG A 47 11.62 -3.02 12.58
CA ARG A 47 11.26 -1.65 12.15
C ARG A 47 10.87 -1.60 10.68
N CYS A 48 11.65 -2.21 9.80
CA CYS A 48 11.33 -2.25 8.37
C CYS A 48 10.05 -3.05 8.11
N GLY A 49 9.83 -4.17 8.80
CA GLY A 49 8.61 -4.97 8.70
C GLY A 49 7.37 -4.19 9.11
N ASN A 50 7.43 -3.43 10.21
CA ASN A 50 6.34 -2.56 10.63
C ASN A 50 6.08 -1.44 9.61
N ALA A 51 7.14 -0.80 9.12
CA ALA A 51 7.02 0.23 8.08
C ALA A 51 6.44 -0.33 6.77
N MET A 52 6.73 -1.59 6.41
CA MET A 52 6.10 -2.25 5.26
C MET A 52 4.61 -2.44 5.48
N ALA A 53 4.18 -2.92 6.65
CA ALA A 53 2.76 -3.10 6.95
C ALA A 53 1.99 -1.77 6.87
N GLU A 54 2.59 -0.69 7.39
CA GLU A 54 2.02 0.66 7.27
C GLU A 54 1.95 1.14 5.80
N ALA A 55 2.99 0.87 5.00
CA ALA A 55 3.01 1.21 3.59
C ALA A 55 1.95 0.43 2.79
N ASP A 56 1.83 -0.88 3.02
CA ASP A 56 0.82 -1.75 2.39
C ASP A 56 -0.60 -1.25 2.71
N ALA A 57 -0.88 -0.89 3.97
CA ALA A 57 -2.17 -0.33 4.37
C ALA A 57 -2.47 1.01 3.68
N ARG A 58 -1.48 1.91 3.58
CA ARG A 58 -1.64 3.19 2.88
C ARG A 58 -1.88 3.01 1.39
N ILE A 59 -1.15 2.10 0.74
CA ILE A 59 -1.34 1.78 -0.68
C ILE A 59 -2.76 1.28 -0.92
N LEU A 60 -3.27 0.38 -0.07
CA LEU A 60 -4.62 -0.13 -0.19
C LEU A 60 -5.69 0.96 -0.04
N LEU A 61 -5.56 1.84 0.96
CA LEU A 61 -6.49 2.95 1.18
C LEU A 61 -6.47 3.96 0.02
N GLU A 62 -5.29 4.33 -0.47
CA GLU A 62 -5.15 5.21 -1.64
C GLU A 62 -5.76 4.55 -2.89
N SER A 63 -5.54 3.24 -3.07
CA SER A 63 -6.12 2.50 -4.18
C SER A 63 -7.65 2.50 -4.12
N ILE A 64 -8.26 2.39 -2.94
CA ILE A 64 -9.72 2.48 -2.78
C ILE A 64 -10.22 3.86 -3.23
N ASP A 65 -9.62 4.95 -2.74
CA ASP A 65 -10.02 6.32 -3.11
C ASP A 65 -9.87 6.57 -4.62
N VAL A 66 -8.72 6.20 -5.18
CA VAL A 66 -8.45 6.34 -6.60
C VAL A 66 -9.48 5.55 -7.41
N LEU A 67 -9.67 4.26 -7.13
CA LEU A 67 -10.61 3.43 -7.89
C LEU A 67 -12.05 3.97 -7.83
N ASP A 68 -12.49 4.47 -6.68
CA ASP A 68 -13.82 5.06 -6.55
C ASP A 68 -13.96 6.34 -7.38
N ARG A 69 -12.96 7.23 -7.32
CA ARG A 69 -12.90 8.46 -8.13
C ARG A 69 -12.83 8.19 -9.63
N LEU A 70 -12.22 7.08 -10.04
CA LEU A 70 -12.20 6.64 -11.44
C LEU A 70 -13.52 6.00 -11.89
N GLY A 71 -14.51 5.87 -11.01
CA GLY A 71 -15.77 5.18 -11.29
C GLY A 71 -15.64 3.66 -11.34
N MET A 72 -14.50 3.09 -10.92
CA MET A 72 -14.25 1.65 -10.84
C MET A 72 -14.83 1.07 -9.53
N THR A 73 -16.12 1.31 -9.28
CA THR A 73 -16.78 1.02 -8.01
C THR A 73 -16.64 -0.44 -7.56
N ALA A 74 -16.74 -1.41 -8.47
CA ALA A 74 -16.60 -2.82 -8.11
C ALA A 74 -15.18 -3.15 -7.61
N ALA A 75 -14.16 -2.55 -8.20
CA ALA A 75 -12.77 -2.71 -7.78
C ALA A 75 -12.53 -2.02 -6.42
N ALA A 76 -13.04 -0.80 -6.24
CA ALA A 76 -12.98 -0.09 -4.96
C ALA A 76 -13.67 -0.87 -3.83
N MET A 77 -14.83 -1.50 -4.11
CA MET A 77 -15.53 -2.37 -3.16
C MET A 77 -14.74 -3.63 -2.81
N ALA A 78 -14.09 -4.26 -3.79
CA ALA A 78 -13.24 -5.43 -3.54
C ALA A 78 -12.05 -5.07 -2.64
N CYS A 79 -11.37 -3.95 -2.93
CA CYS A 79 -10.29 -3.45 -2.08
C CYS A 79 -10.78 -3.05 -0.67
N THR A 80 -11.97 -2.45 -0.58
CA THR A 80 -12.61 -2.12 0.71
C THR A 80 -12.87 -3.37 1.53
N HIS A 81 -13.37 -4.45 0.91
CA HIS A 81 -13.60 -5.72 1.60
C HIS A 81 -12.30 -6.30 2.17
N VAL A 82 -11.20 -6.26 1.40
CA VAL A 82 -9.88 -6.67 1.89
C VAL A 82 -9.43 -5.79 3.06
N ALA A 83 -9.55 -4.46 2.95
CA ALA A 83 -9.17 -3.54 4.02
C ALA A 83 -9.96 -3.80 5.33
N GLN A 84 -11.21 -4.23 5.23
CA GLN A 84 -12.01 -4.63 6.39
C GLN A 84 -11.56 -5.97 6.97
N ALA A 85 -11.27 -6.97 6.12
CA ALA A 85 -10.78 -8.28 6.56
C ALA A 85 -9.43 -8.18 7.30
N GLU A 86 -8.57 -7.25 6.87
CA GLU A 86 -7.28 -6.95 7.50
C GLU A 86 -7.39 -6.00 8.71
N GLY A 87 -8.60 -5.53 9.06
CA GLY A 87 -8.82 -4.63 10.19
C GLY A 87 -8.33 -3.19 10.00
N ILE A 88 -8.03 -2.78 8.76
CA ILE A 88 -7.61 -1.42 8.39
C ILE A 88 -8.82 -0.48 8.38
N LEU A 89 -9.97 -0.97 7.91
CA LEU A 89 -11.26 -0.26 7.94
C LEU A 89 -12.27 -0.99 8.84
N PRO A 90 -13.24 -0.27 9.43
CA PRO A 90 -14.28 -0.90 10.24
C PRO A 90 -15.15 -1.83 9.37
N ALA A 91 -15.52 -2.98 9.95
CA ALA A 91 -16.53 -3.86 9.36
C ALA A 91 -17.87 -3.13 9.24
N ARG A 92 -18.59 -3.37 8.14
CA ARG A 92 -19.95 -2.84 7.92
C ARG A 92 -20.97 -3.56 8.78
#